data_AF-A0A7C1BG11-F1
#
_entry.id   AF-A0A7C1BG11-F1
#
_cell.length_a   1.000
_cell.length_b   1.000
_cell.length_c   1.000
_cell.angle_alpha   90.00
_cell.angle_beta   90.00
_cell.angle_gamma   90.00
#
_symmetry.space_group_name_H-M   'P 1'
#
loop_
_entity.id
_entity.type
_entity.pdbx_description
1 polymer ?
#
loop_
_entity_poly.entity_id
_entity_poly.type
_entity_poly.pdbx_seq_one_letter_code
_entity_poly.pdbx_strand_id
1 'polypeptide(L)'
;MRFDGVKITYYGHSAFKLVSPSGRVVLIDPWLDNPLAPSGAKSSLDRVDLILVTHGHGDHLGNTVELAKKFNSTVLAIYEISNYLASQGVSKAVGMNKDGTYVFEGIKATMVDATHSSTIDTGRGMIPGGEAAGFIVEFENGFKVYHTGDTGFTGVMPIIGDFY
;
A
#
# COMPACT_ATOMS: atom_id res chain seq x y z
N MET A 1 16.49 -0.53 -6.79
CA MET A 1 16.62 -1.64 -7.75
C MET A 1 15.77 -1.35 -8.98
N ARG A 2 16.06 -1.94 -10.15
CA ARG A 2 15.23 -1.84 -11.35
C ARG A 2 14.97 -3.24 -11.91
N PHE A 3 13.72 -3.56 -12.20
CA PHE A 3 13.27 -4.84 -12.75
C PHE A 3 12.28 -4.53 -13.87
N ASP A 4 12.56 -4.98 -15.09
CA ASP A 4 11.70 -4.77 -16.26
C ASP A 4 11.16 -3.33 -16.36
N GLY A 5 12.04 -2.32 -16.26
CA GLY A 5 11.66 -0.91 -16.32
C GLY A 5 11.00 -0.33 -15.06
N VAL A 6 10.53 -1.16 -14.12
CA VAL A 6 9.99 -0.75 -12.82
C VAL A 6 11.14 -0.47 -11.85
N LYS A 7 11.15 0.72 -11.23
CA LYS A 7 12.12 1.06 -10.17
C LYS A 7 11.51 0.78 -8.81
N ILE A 8 12.20 -0.01 -8.00
CA ILE A 8 11.81 -0.34 -6.63
C ILE A 8 12.80 0.28 -5.64
N THR A 9 12.28 1.06 -4.70
CA THR A 9 13.02 1.61 -3.55
C THR A 9 12.41 1.05 -2.28
N TYR A 10 13.26 0.48 -1.42
CA TYR A 10 12.91 0.05 -0.07
C TYR A 10 13.27 1.17 0.92
N TYR A 11 12.33 1.57 1.76
CA TYR A 11 12.48 2.62 2.76
C TYR A 11 12.57 2.09 4.19
N GLY A 12 12.69 0.78 4.39
CA GLY A 12 12.64 0.18 5.72
C GLY A 12 11.27 -0.37 6.09
N HIS A 13 11.24 -1.36 6.98
CA HIS A 13 10.04 -2.05 7.44
C HIS A 13 9.21 -2.65 6.28
N SER A 14 8.00 -2.16 6.07
CA SER A 14 7.11 -2.52 4.94
C SER A 14 6.99 -1.40 3.90
N ALA A 15 7.74 -0.30 4.04
CA ALA A 15 7.61 0.86 3.18
C ALA A 15 8.36 0.68 1.85
N PHE A 16 7.62 0.62 0.75
CA PHE A 16 8.16 0.55 -0.60
C PHE A 16 7.67 1.69 -1.48
N LYS A 17 8.55 2.15 -2.38
CA LYS A 17 8.19 2.98 -3.52
C LYS A 17 8.47 2.26 -4.81
N LEU A 18 7.44 2.13 -5.63
CA LEU A 18 7.50 1.58 -6.96
C LEU A 18 7.28 2.71 -7.96
N VAL A 19 8.12 2.78 -8.98
CA VAL A 19 7.95 3.71 -10.10
C VAL A 19 7.74 2.90 -11.36
N SER A 20 6.59 3.08 -11.99
CA SER A 20 6.18 2.35 -13.18
C SER A 20 7.02 2.75 -14.41
N PRO A 21 6.97 1.98 -15.51
CA PRO A 21 7.65 2.35 -16.76
C PRO A 21 7.17 3.70 -17.32
N SER A 22 5.91 4.07 -17.08
CA SER A 22 5.34 5.37 -17.47
C SER A 22 5.65 6.51 -16.49
N GLY A 23 6.35 6.21 -15.39
CA GLY A 23 6.77 7.18 -14.38
C GLY A 23 5.76 7.43 -13.26
N ARG A 24 4.70 6.62 -13.13
CA ARG A 24 3.75 6.71 -12.00
C ARG A 24 4.37 6.18 -10.73
N VAL A 25 4.09 6.86 -9.62
CA VAL A 25 4.66 6.55 -8.31
C VAL A 25 3.60 5.89 -7.42
N VAL A 26 3.87 4.64 -7.05
CA VAL A 26 3.09 3.86 -6.09
C VAL A 26 3.87 3.76 -4.79
N LEU A 27 3.24 4.09 -3.67
CA LEU A 27 3.75 3.74 -2.34
C LEU A 27 2.96 2.57 -1.78
N ILE A 28 3.64 1.67 -1.07
CA ILE A 28 3.02 0.61 -0.28
C ILE A 28 3.45 0.82 1.17
N ASP A 29 2.48 0.80 2.08
CA ASP A 29 2.66 0.91 3.53
C ASP A 29 3.65 2.02 3.96
N PRO A 30 3.36 3.31 3.66
CA PRO A 30 4.35 4.36 3.72
C PRO A 30 4.62 4.87 5.15
N TRP A 31 5.15 4.03 6.04
CA TRP A 31 5.76 4.49 7.29
C TRP A 31 7.19 4.99 7.03
N LEU A 32 7.30 6.20 6.51
CA LEU A 32 8.57 6.82 6.10
C LEU A 32 9.33 7.48 7.26
N ASP A 33 8.74 7.50 8.46
CA ASP A 33 9.39 7.93 9.69
C ASP A 33 10.01 6.74 10.47
N ASN A 34 10.06 5.55 9.85
CA ASN A 34 10.62 4.36 10.49
C ASN A 34 12.15 4.48 10.72
N PRO A 35 12.74 3.74 11.67
CA PRO A 35 14.16 3.88 12.02
C PRO A 35 15.16 3.55 10.90
N LEU A 36 14.76 2.75 9.91
CA LEU A 36 15.58 2.38 8.75
C LEU A 36 15.38 3.34 7.57
N ALA A 37 14.40 4.24 7.64
CA ALA A 37 14.15 5.20 6.58
C ALA A 37 15.32 6.18 6.45
N PRO A 38 15.82 6.42 5.22
CA PRO A 38 16.85 7.42 5.01
C PRO A 38 16.33 8.80 5.39
N SER A 39 17.21 9.63 5.95
CA SER A 39 16.88 11.02 6.28
C SER A 39 16.32 11.74 5.05
N GLY A 40 15.17 12.41 5.23
CA GLY A 40 14.47 13.08 4.14
C GLY A 40 13.67 12.17 3.20
N ALA A 41 13.44 10.89 3.54
CA ALA A 41 12.62 9.98 2.73
C ALA A 41 11.28 10.60 2.32
N LYS A 42 10.59 11.24 3.27
CA LYS A 42 9.29 11.90 3.04
C LYS A 42 9.41 13.22 2.26
N SER A 43 10.38 14.06 2.61
CA SER A 43 10.55 15.38 2.00
C SER A 43 11.12 15.33 0.57
N SER A 44 11.87 14.27 0.24
CA SER A 44 12.41 14.02 -1.10
C SER A 44 11.37 13.53 -2.11
N LEU A 45 10.13 13.23 -1.67
CA LEU A 45 9.05 12.90 -2.59
C LEU A 45 8.52 14.16 -3.27
N ASP A 46 8.53 14.13 -4.60
CA ASP A 46 7.97 15.14 -5.51
C ASP A 46 6.60 14.72 -6.05
N ARG A 47 6.32 13.42 -6.06
CA ARG A 47 5.08 12.84 -6.58
C ARG A 47 4.72 11.53 -5.88
N VAL A 48 3.42 11.35 -5.63
CA VAL A 48 2.80 10.07 -5.24
C VAL A 48 1.44 10.00 -5.92
N ASP A 49 1.24 9.04 -6.83
CA ASP A 49 -0.01 8.90 -7.57
C ASP A 49 -0.98 7.94 -6.85
N LEU A 50 -0.44 6.83 -6.31
CA LEU A 50 -1.18 5.75 -5.68
C LEU A 50 -0.51 5.35 -4.35
N ILE A 51 -1.31 5.09 -3.33
CA ILE A 51 -0.86 4.53 -2.04
C ILE A 51 -1.66 3.26 -1.78
N LEU A 52 -0.99 2.18 -1.41
CA LEU A 52 -1.59 0.90 -1.03
C LEU A 52 -1.33 0.68 0.46
N VAL A 53 -2.39 0.46 1.25
CA VAL A 53 -2.29 0.16 2.68
C VAL A 53 -2.78 -1.26 2.94
N THR A 54 -1.89 -2.10 3.43
CA THR A 54 -2.16 -3.53 3.67
C THR A 54 -3.05 -3.77 4.88
N HIS A 55 -2.83 -3.01 5.96
CA HIS A 55 -3.61 -3.11 7.19
C HIS A 55 -3.45 -1.87 8.08
N GLY A 56 -4.24 -1.82 9.17
CA GLY A 56 -4.44 -0.62 9.98
C GLY A 56 -3.33 -0.26 10.99
N HIS A 57 -2.33 -1.13 11.18
CA HIS A 57 -1.28 -0.86 12.18
C HIS A 57 -0.43 0.36 11.78
N GLY A 58 0.06 1.09 12.78
CA GLY A 58 0.73 2.38 12.58
C GLY A 58 2.03 2.29 11.77
N ASP A 59 2.71 1.16 11.82
CA ASP A 59 3.91 0.83 11.05
C ASP A 59 3.63 0.46 9.59
N HIS A 60 2.35 0.39 9.18
CA HIS A 60 1.92 0.20 7.79
C HIS A 60 1.07 1.37 7.28
N LEU A 61 0.02 1.74 8.02
CA LEU A 61 -0.79 2.92 7.74
C LEU A 61 0.08 4.18 7.70
N GLY A 62 1.03 4.29 8.63
CA GLY A 62 2.15 5.23 8.57
C GLY A 62 1.77 6.66 8.21
N ASN A 63 2.46 7.22 7.23
CA ASN A 63 2.28 8.59 6.77
C ASN A 63 1.20 8.75 5.69
N THR A 64 0.33 7.75 5.50
CA THR A 64 -0.65 7.73 4.40
C THR A 64 -1.52 8.99 4.35
N VAL A 65 -2.09 9.42 5.49
CA VAL A 65 -2.99 10.60 5.52
C VAL A 65 -2.25 11.86 5.08
N GLU A 66 -1.02 12.06 5.57
CA GLU A 66 -0.18 13.22 5.23
C GLU A 66 0.16 13.23 3.73
N LEU A 67 0.66 12.10 3.23
CA LEU A 67 1.11 11.97 1.85
C LEU A 67 -0.06 12.04 0.85
N ALA A 68 -1.17 11.36 1.14
CA ALA A 68 -2.35 11.36 0.28
C ALA A 68 -2.91 12.77 0.10
N LYS A 69 -2.94 13.57 1.16
CA LYS A 69 -3.36 14.99 1.10
C LYS A 69 -2.35 15.84 0.35
N LYS A 70 -1.06 15.70 0.65
CA LYS A 70 0.01 16.49 0.01
C LYS A 70 0.01 16.34 -1.50
N PHE A 71 -0.16 15.11 -2.00
CA PHE A 71 -0.05 14.79 -3.42
C PHE A 71 -1.40 14.56 -4.10
N ASN A 72 -2.52 14.67 -3.38
CA ASN A 72 -3.85 14.33 -3.87
C ASN A 72 -3.91 12.91 -4.48
N SER A 73 -3.20 11.97 -3.83
CA SER A 73 -3.04 10.57 -4.27
C SER A 73 -4.32 9.78 -4.07
N THR A 74 -4.53 8.76 -4.91
CA THR A 74 -5.52 7.72 -4.64
C THR A 74 -4.97 6.79 -3.57
N VAL A 75 -5.78 6.40 -2.59
CA VAL A 75 -5.39 5.43 -1.57
C VAL A 75 -6.28 4.21 -1.68
N LEU A 76 -5.69 3.03 -1.89
CA LEU A 76 -6.39 1.75 -1.86
C LEU A 76 -6.14 1.09 -0.52
N ALA A 77 -7.22 0.69 0.15
CA ALA A 77 -7.18 -0.04 1.40
C ALA A 77 -8.45 -0.88 1.54
N ILE A 78 -8.48 -1.78 2.53
CA ILE A 78 -9.72 -2.48 2.84
C ILE A 78 -10.80 -1.47 3.28
N TYR A 79 -12.07 -1.80 3.05
CA TYR A 79 -13.21 -0.90 3.21
C TYR A 79 -13.17 -0.07 4.50
N GLU A 80 -12.92 -0.69 5.65
CA GLU A 80 -12.87 -0.05 6.96
C GLU A 80 -11.76 1.01 7.06
N ILE A 81 -10.55 0.68 6.59
CA ILE A 81 -9.42 1.63 6.55
C ILE A 81 -9.74 2.79 5.61
N SER A 82 -10.38 2.52 4.47
CA SER A 82 -10.77 3.58 3.52
C SER A 82 -11.75 4.58 4.15
N ASN A 83 -12.71 4.09 4.94
CA ASN A 83 -13.65 4.95 5.67
C ASN A 83 -12.94 5.79 6.74
N TYR A 84 -12.00 5.18 7.46
CA TYR A 84 -11.15 5.90 8.40
C TYR A 84 -10.35 7.00 7.68
N LEU A 85 -9.67 6.69 6.58
CA LEU A 85 -8.91 7.66 5.79
C LEU A 85 -9.79 8.80 5.27
N ALA A 86 -10.99 8.49 4.78
CA ALA A 86 -11.98 9.49 4.36
C ALA A 86 -12.37 10.41 5.54
N SER A 87 -12.59 9.85 6.74
CA SER A 87 -12.85 10.64 7.96
C SER A 87 -11.68 11.55 8.35
N GLN A 88 -10.45 11.16 8.00
CA GLN A 88 -9.25 11.99 8.16
C GLN A 88 -9.10 13.03 7.04
N GLY A 89 -10.01 13.11 6.07
CA GLY A 89 -10.00 14.10 4.99
C GLY A 89 -9.17 13.68 3.76
N VAL A 90 -8.92 12.39 3.56
CA VAL A 90 -8.38 11.87 2.30
C VAL A 90 -9.51 11.78 1.28
N SER A 91 -9.47 12.63 0.25
CA SER A 91 -10.56 12.77 -0.74
C SER A 91 -10.68 11.61 -1.73
N LYS A 92 -9.60 10.85 -1.95
CA LYS A 92 -9.53 9.72 -2.89
C LYS A 92 -9.21 8.40 -2.19
N ALA A 93 -9.82 8.17 -1.02
CA ALA A 93 -9.77 6.87 -0.36
C ALA A 93 -10.76 5.92 -1.07
N VAL A 94 -10.25 4.82 -1.60
CA VAL A 94 -11.03 3.81 -2.32
C VAL A 94 -11.01 2.53 -1.49
N GLY A 95 -12.19 2.19 -0.96
CA GLY A 95 -12.40 0.92 -0.29
C GLY A 95 -12.47 -0.22 -1.29
N MET A 96 -11.78 -1.31 -0.98
CA MET A 96 -11.84 -2.56 -1.71
C MET A 96 -11.87 -3.74 -0.73
N ASN A 97 -11.94 -4.95 -1.26
CA ASN A 97 -11.85 -6.18 -0.48
C ASN A 97 -10.99 -7.21 -1.24
N LYS A 98 -10.63 -8.30 -0.56
CA LYS A 98 -9.79 -9.39 -1.08
C LYS A 98 -10.36 -9.93 -2.39
N ASP A 99 -9.46 -10.31 -3.29
CA ASP A 99 -9.68 -10.71 -4.68
C ASP A 99 -10.21 -9.61 -5.62
N GLY A 100 -10.47 -8.41 -5.10
CA GLY A 100 -10.83 -7.24 -5.90
C GLY A 100 -9.61 -6.61 -6.57
N THR A 101 -9.73 -6.31 -7.86
CA THR A 101 -8.72 -5.56 -8.63
C THR A 101 -9.20 -4.14 -8.91
N TYR A 102 -8.35 -3.15 -8.60
CA TYR A 102 -8.52 -1.76 -9.03
C TYR A 102 -7.52 -1.42 -10.12
N VAL A 103 -7.96 -0.68 -11.14
CA VAL A 103 -7.12 -0.26 -12.27
C VAL A 103 -6.88 1.24 -12.20
N PHE A 104 -5.62 1.64 -12.02
CA PHE A 104 -5.16 3.02 -11.99
C PHE A 104 -4.25 3.29 -13.18
N GLU A 105 -4.78 3.95 -14.22
CA GLU A 105 -4.01 4.36 -15.41
C GLU A 105 -3.15 3.23 -16.02
N GLY A 106 -3.66 1.99 -16.02
CA GLY A 106 -2.97 0.81 -16.55
C GLY A 106 -2.22 -0.03 -15.50
N ILE A 107 -1.99 0.49 -14.29
CA ILE A 107 -1.49 -0.28 -13.14
C ILE A 107 -2.68 -0.98 -12.48
N LYS A 108 -2.60 -2.31 -12.31
CA LYS A 108 -3.61 -3.08 -11.59
C LYS A 108 -3.11 -3.40 -10.18
N ALA A 109 -3.94 -3.13 -9.19
CA ALA A 109 -3.70 -3.53 -7.81
C ALA A 109 -4.80 -4.50 -7.38
N THR A 110 -4.43 -5.76 -7.16
CA THR A 110 -5.33 -6.79 -6.64
C THR A 110 -5.04 -7.02 -5.17
N MET A 111 -6.06 -6.87 -4.33
CA MET A 111 -5.95 -7.17 -2.91
C MET A 111 -6.00 -8.69 -2.70
N VAL A 112 -5.09 -9.24 -1.91
CA VAL A 112 -5.02 -10.69 -1.65
C VAL A 112 -5.03 -10.98 -0.15
N ASP A 113 -5.34 -12.22 0.21
CA ASP A 113 -5.44 -12.62 1.61
C ASP A 113 -4.12 -12.48 2.38
N ALA A 114 -4.24 -12.12 3.66
CA ALA A 114 -3.16 -12.10 4.64
C ALA A 114 -3.72 -12.53 6.01
N THR A 115 -2.94 -13.31 6.75
CA THR A 115 -3.28 -13.75 8.11
C THR A 115 -2.55 -12.86 9.12
N HIS A 116 -3.21 -11.76 9.51
CA HIS A 116 -2.71 -10.79 10.49
C HIS A 116 -3.84 -9.94 11.08
N SER A 117 -3.59 -9.23 12.18
CA SER A 117 -4.56 -8.28 12.74
C SER A 117 -4.56 -6.95 11.98
N SER A 118 -5.67 -6.21 12.07
CA SER A 118 -5.79 -4.88 11.47
C SER A 118 -6.61 -3.97 12.39
N THR A 119 -5.94 -3.40 13.39
CA THR A 119 -6.53 -2.34 14.24
C THR A 119 -5.87 -1.01 13.95
N ILE A 120 -6.65 0.07 13.98
CA ILE A 120 -6.14 1.43 13.79
C ILE A 120 -6.04 2.11 15.16
N ASP A 121 -4.87 2.64 15.49
CA ASP A 121 -4.69 3.56 16.62
C ASP A 121 -5.07 4.99 16.20
N THR A 122 -6.06 5.56 16.86
CA THR A 122 -6.53 6.93 16.59
C THR A 122 -5.89 7.97 17.52
N GLY A 123 -5.01 7.55 18.44
CA GLY A 123 -4.51 8.35 19.55
C GLY A 123 -5.54 8.59 20.66
N ARG A 124 -6.81 8.23 20.44
CA ARG A 124 -7.90 8.27 21.44
C ARG A 124 -8.39 6.88 21.84
N GLY A 125 -7.81 5.85 21.24
CA GLY A 125 -8.23 4.46 21.37
C GLY A 125 -8.05 3.70 20.06
N MET A 126 -8.24 2.39 20.16
CA MET A 126 -8.16 1.45 19.04
C MET A 126 -9.52 1.27 18.39
N ILE A 127 -9.58 1.29 17.06
CA ILE A 127 -10.77 0.95 16.29
C ILE A 127 -10.47 -0.22 15.34
N PRO A 128 -11.48 -1.03 14.95
CA PRO A 128 -11.31 -2.04 13.91
C PRO A 128 -10.92 -1.41 12.57
N GLY A 129 -9.91 -1.96 11.91
CA GLY A 129 -9.46 -1.60 10.57
C GLY A 129 -9.75 -2.68 9.53
N GLY A 130 -10.80 -3.49 9.73
CA GLY A 130 -11.15 -4.61 8.86
C GLY A 130 -10.17 -5.78 9.01
N GLU A 131 -9.88 -6.46 7.90
CA GLU A 131 -8.90 -7.54 7.83
C GLU A 131 -7.59 -7.06 7.20
N ALA A 132 -6.48 -7.71 7.58
CA ALA A 132 -5.21 -7.51 6.89
C ALA A 132 -5.25 -8.12 5.47
N ALA A 133 -4.48 -7.53 4.57
CA ALA A 133 -4.35 -7.99 3.19
C ALA A 133 -2.94 -7.79 2.64
N GLY A 134 -2.64 -8.46 1.54
CA GLY A 134 -1.51 -8.14 0.66
C GLY A 134 -1.98 -7.49 -0.64
N PHE A 135 -1.02 -7.17 -1.52
CA PHE A 135 -1.29 -6.66 -2.87
C PHE A 135 -0.44 -7.35 -3.92
N ILE A 136 -1.07 -7.73 -5.03
CA ILE A 136 -0.41 -7.95 -6.31
C ILE A 136 -0.52 -6.65 -7.10
N VAL A 137 0.63 -6.07 -7.48
CA VAL A 137 0.72 -4.88 -8.32
C VAL A 137 1.26 -5.27 -9.68
N GLU A 138 0.39 -5.28 -10.69
CA GLU A 138 0.75 -5.51 -12.09
C GLU A 138 0.91 -4.16 -12.80
N PHE A 139 2.10 -3.91 -13.33
CA PHE A 139 2.42 -2.71 -14.08
C PHE A 139 2.01 -2.84 -15.55
N GLU A 140 2.02 -1.71 -16.27
CA GLU A 140 1.54 -1.56 -17.65
C GLU A 140 2.27 -2.50 -18.64
N ASN A 141 3.48 -2.94 -18.30
CA ASN A 141 4.29 -3.88 -19.08
C ASN A 141 4.14 -5.34 -18.65
N GLY A 142 3.22 -5.65 -17.73
CA GLY A 142 2.98 -6.98 -17.20
C GLY A 142 3.92 -7.42 -16.08
N PHE A 143 4.89 -6.61 -15.67
CA PHE A 143 5.72 -6.92 -14.49
C PHE A 143 4.87 -6.89 -13.22
N LYS A 144 5.05 -7.87 -12.34
CA LYS A 144 4.24 -8.03 -11.12
C LYS A 144 5.09 -7.96 -9.86
N VAL A 145 4.58 -7.27 -8.86
CA VAL A 145 5.12 -7.24 -7.50
C VAL A 145 4.08 -7.80 -6.56
N TYR A 146 4.44 -8.83 -5.79
CA TYR A 146 3.64 -9.28 -4.67
C TYR A 146 4.19 -8.67 -3.38
N HIS A 147 3.37 -7.84 -2.72
CA HIS A 147 3.61 -7.36 -1.38
C HIS A 147 2.67 -8.07 -0.42
N THR A 148 3.21 -8.90 0.47
CA THR A 148 2.40 -9.75 1.36
C THR A 148 1.68 -8.97 2.45
N GLY A 149 2.14 -7.74 2.74
CA GLY A 149 1.88 -7.12 4.04
C GLY A 149 2.51 -7.93 5.16
N ASP A 150 2.09 -7.66 6.39
CA ASP A 150 2.36 -8.58 7.49
C ASP A 150 1.41 -9.75 7.40
N THR A 151 1.95 -10.95 7.36
CA THR A 151 1.16 -12.17 7.30
C THR A 151 1.97 -13.36 7.81
N GLY A 152 1.29 -14.24 8.53
CA GLY A 152 1.79 -15.60 8.72
C GLY A 152 1.82 -16.40 7.42
N PHE A 153 2.37 -17.60 7.45
CA PHE A 153 2.28 -18.54 6.34
C PHE A 153 0.80 -18.89 6.08
N THR A 154 0.36 -18.77 4.83
CA THR A 154 -1.00 -19.13 4.41
C THR A 154 -0.96 -20.21 3.33
N GLY A 155 -2.03 -21.00 3.24
CA GLY A 155 -2.14 -22.07 2.23
C GLY A 155 -2.19 -21.57 0.77
N VAL A 156 -2.43 -20.27 0.56
CA VAL A 156 -2.48 -19.66 -0.78
C VAL A 156 -1.10 -19.22 -1.28
N MET A 157 -0.13 -18.96 -0.40
CA MET A 157 1.21 -18.50 -0.81
C MET A 157 1.92 -19.43 -1.82
N PRO A 158 1.86 -20.77 -1.70
CA PRO A 158 2.52 -21.67 -2.65
C PRO A 158 1.95 -21.62 -4.07
N ILE A 159 0.70 -21.17 -4.23
CA ILE A 159 -0.02 -21.21 -5.52
C ILE A 159 -0.31 -19.80 -6.07
N ILE A 160 0.02 -18.73 -5.34
CA ILE A 160 -0.38 -17.37 -5.74
C ILE A 160 0.21 -16.97 -7.10
N GLY A 161 1.43 -17.42 -7.42
CA GLY A 161 2.06 -17.17 -8.72
C GLY A 161 1.45 -17.94 -9.89
N ASP A 162 0.61 -18.94 -9.64
CA ASP A 162 -0.13 -19.64 -10.69
C ASP A 162 -1.37 -18.85 -11.14
N PHE A 163 -1.88 -17.96 -10.27
CA PHE A 163 -3.04 -17.11 -10.54
C PHE A 163 -2.66 -15.70 -11.00
N TYR A 164 -1.45 -15.24 -10.67
CA TYR A 164 -0.92 -13.92 -11.01
C TYR A 164 0.46 -14.04 -11.64
#